data_AF-A0A7S0RQL9-F1
#
_entry.id   AF-A0A7S0RQL9-F1
#
_cell.length_a   1.000
_cell.length_b   1.000
_cell.length_c   1.000
_cell.angle_alpha   90.00
_cell.angle_beta   90.00
_cell.angle_gamma   90.00
#
_symmetry.space_group_name_H-M   'P 1'
#
loop_
_entity.id
_entity.type
_entity.pdbx_description
1 polymer ?
#
loop_
_entity_poly.entity_id
_entity_poly.type
_entity_poly.pdbx_seq_one_letter_code
_entity_poly.pdbx_strand_id
1 'polypeptide(L)'
;LQGDMCADAVVHFGMHGTVEWLPGSPLGNTGFSWSDVLLGNMPNIYVYAANNPSESIIAKRRGYGTIISHNVPPYGRAGLYKQLAALRELVNEFRENPA
;
A
#
# COMPACT_ATOMS: atom_id res chain seq x y z
N LEU A 1 19.13 -14.29 2.86
CA LEU A 1 19.38 -12.89 3.23
C LEU A 1 20.34 -12.78 4.41
N GLN A 2 19.98 -13.31 5.58
CA GLN A 2 20.80 -13.22 6.80
C GLN A 2 22.01 -14.16 6.81
N GLY A 3 21.88 -15.36 6.23
CA GLY A 3 22.97 -16.33 6.09
C GLY A 3 23.89 -15.94 4.94
N ASP A 4 23.74 -16.60 3.79
CA ASP A 4 24.72 -16.55 2.69
C ASP A 4 24.98 -15.15 2.09
N MET A 5 23.99 -14.25 2.11
CA MET A 5 24.15 -12.89 1.57
C MET A 5 24.61 -11.86 2.62
N CYS A 6 24.60 -12.20 3.92
CA CYS A 6 24.97 -11.32 5.03
C CYS A 6 24.39 -9.89 4.91
N ALA A 7 23.11 -9.76 4.53
CA ALA A 7 22.51 -8.44 4.31
C ALA A 7 22.34 -7.66 5.63
N ASP A 8 22.80 -6.42 5.66
CA ASP A 8 22.68 -5.53 6.82
C ASP A 8 21.27 -4.95 7.01
N ALA A 9 20.48 -4.89 5.93
CA ALA A 9 19.12 -4.39 5.94
C ALA A 9 18.32 -4.92 4.74
N VAL A 10 17.00 -4.84 4.84
CA VAL A 10 16.07 -5.10 3.73
C VAL A 10 15.22 -3.86 3.45
N VAL A 11 15.04 -3.53 2.18
CA VAL A 11 14.15 -2.45 1.73
C VAL A 11 13.01 -3.04 0.91
N HIS A 12 11.79 -2.87 1.40
CA HIS A 12 10.58 -3.26 0.72
C HIS A 12 9.91 -2.05 0.06
N PHE A 13 9.36 -2.27 -1.12
CA PHE A 13 8.60 -1.29 -1.89
C PHE A 13 7.19 -1.79 -2.15
N GLY A 14 6.20 -0.91 -2.00
CA GLY A 14 4.82 -1.19 -2.38
C GLY A 14 3.82 -0.93 -1.26
N MET A 15 2.57 -1.33 -1.51
CA MET A 15 1.48 -1.12 -0.55
C MET A 15 1.38 -2.20 0.53
N HIS A 16 2.07 -3.34 0.42
CA HIS A 16 2.31 -4.30 1.50
C HIS A 16 3.21 -5.44 0.96
N GLY A 17 3.82 -6.21 1.86
CA GLY A 17 4.41 -7.52 1.60
C GLY A 17 3.57 -8.63 2.19
N THR A 18 4.06 -9.87 2.08
CA THR A 18 3.39 -11.03 2.70
C THR A 18 3.84 -11.24 4.15
N VAL A 19 5.06 -10.81 4.48
CA VAL A 19 5.72 -11.17 5.75
C VAL A 19 4.95 -10.65 6.96
N GLU A 20 4.40 -9.45 6.88
CA GLU A 20 3.60 -8.83 7.94
C GLU A 20 2.22 -9.48 8.13
N TRP A 21 1.76 -10.33 7.21
CA TRP A 21 0.46 -11.01 7.27
C TRP A 21 0.57 -12.50 7.60
N LEU A 22 1.78 -13.03 7.79
CA LEU A 22 1.98 -14.44 8.11
C LEU A 22 1.35 -14.81 9.46
N PRO A 23 1.04 -16.09 9.69
CA PRO A 23 0.38 -16.52 10.93
C PRO A 23 1.17 -16.12 12.19
N GLY A 24 0.47 -15.75 13.25
CA GLY A 24 1.08 -15.35 14.52
C GLY A 24 0.19 -14.42 15.34
N SER A 25 0.68 -13.98 16.49
CA SER A 25 -0.07 -13.07 17.38
C SER A 25 -0.43 -11.78 16.64
N PRO A 26 -1.70 -11.32 16.62
CA PRO A 26 -2.12 -10.12 15.88
C PRO A 26 -1.39 -8.85 16.32
N LEU A 27 -1.01 -8.77 17.60
CA LEU A 27 -0.27 -7.67 18.20
C LEU A 27 0.80 -8.24 19.15
N GLY A 28 1.99 -7.65 19.15
CA GLY A 28 3.10 -8.13 19.97
C GLY A 28 3.60 -9.48 19.47
N ASN A 29 4.52 -9.44 18.50
CA ASN A 29 5.16 -10.65 17.99
C ASN A 29 5.80 -11.44 19.13
N THR A 30 5.68 -12.75 19.03
CA THR A 30 6.37 -13.72 19.90
C THR A 30 7.34 -14.51 19.04
N GLY A 31 8.24 -15.28 19.67
CA GLY A 31 9.13 -16.19 18.93
C GLY A 31 8.40 -17.30 18.14
N PHE A 32 7.07 -17.38 18.23
CA PHE A 32 6.23 -18.28 17.43
C PHE A 32 5.51 -17.55 16.27
N SER A 33 5.60 -16.22 16.18
CA SER A 33 5.05 -15.45 15.06
C SER A 33 5.97 -15.61 13.85
N TRP A 34 5.43 -16.06 12.72
CA TRP A 34 6.22 -16.29 11.51
C TRP A 34 6.89 -15.02 10.97
N SER A 35 6.26 -13.86 11.14
CA SER A 35 6.84 -12.56 10.79
C SER A 35 8.15 -12.28 11.55
N ASP A 36 8.19 -12.67 12.84
CA ASP A 36 9.37 -12.50 13.71
C ASP A 36 10.48 -13.49 13.32
N VAL A 37 10.11 -14.76 13.11
CA VAL A 37 11.07 -15.82 12.75
C VAL A 37 11.76 -15.53 11.42
N LEU A 38 11.05 -15.00 10.43
CA LEU A 38 11.62 -14.73 9.10
C LEU A 38 12.47 -13.47 9.04
N LEU A 39 12.05 -12.38 9.70
CA LEU A 39 12.78 -11.11 9.67
C LEU A 39 13.91 -11.07 10.70
N GLY A 40 13.76 -11.80 11.81
CA GLY A 40 14.71 -11.83 12.90
C GLY A 40 15.12 -10.42 13.33
N ASN A 41 16.42 -10.21 13.48
CA ASN A 41 17.00 -8.94 13.90
C ASN A 41 17.37 -8.01 12.73
N MET A 42 17.01 -8.36 11.49
CA MET A 42 17.40 -7.56 10.33
C MET A 42 16.56 -6.26 10.28
N PRO A 43 17.19 -5.08 10.18
CA PRO A 43 16.49 -3.84 9.92
C PRO A 43 15.60 -3.93 8.67
N ASN A 44 14.31 -3.69 8.85
CA ASN A 44 13.31 -3.71 7.80
C ASN A 44 12.86 -2.27 7.48
N ILE A 45 13.15 -1.79 6.28
CA ILE A 45 12.74 -0.48 5.78
C ILE A 45 11.63 -0.67 4.77
N TYR A 46 10.54 0.11 4.90
CA TYR A 46 9.40 0.04 4.00
C TYR A 46 9.13 1.41 3.37
N VAL A 47 9.17 1.47 2.05
CA VAL A 47 8.73 2.63 1.27
C VAL A 47 7.24 2.47 0.97
N TYR A 48 6.41 3.31 1.60
CA TYR A 48 4.96 3.13 1.65
C TYR A 48 4.20 4.35 1.14
N ALA A 49 3.04 4.14 0.53
CA ALA A 49 2.21 5.24 0.06
C ALA A 49 1.58 5.98 1.25
N ALA A 50 1.70 7.31 1.27
CA ALA A 50 1.18 8.15 2.36
C ALA A 50 -0.34 8.04 2.56
N ASN A 51 -1.08 7.62 1.53
CA ASN A 51 -2.53 7.44 1.57
C ASN A 51 -2.98 6.05 2.09
N ASN A 52 -2.05 5.16 2.47
CA ASN A 52 -2.38 3.83 3.01
C ASN A 52 -1.83 3.62 4.44
N PRO A 53 -2.31 4.39 5.45
CA PRO A 53 -1.84 4.27 6.82
C PRO A 53 -2.29 2.98 7.53
N SER A 54 -3.43 2.41 7.11
CA SER A 54 -4.03 1.22 7.75
C SER A 54 -3.21 -0.05 7.55
N GLU A 55 -2.56 -0.21 6.40
CA GLU A 55 -1.68 -1.36 6.16
C GLU A 55 -0.25 -1.06 6.62
N SER A 56 0.21 0.20 6.51
CA SER A 56 1.56 0.57 6.94
C SER A 56 1.78 0.38 8.44
N ILE A 57 0.73 0.55 9.25
CA ILE A 57 0.80 0.27 10.68
C ILE A 57 0.95 -1.24 10.98
N ILE A 58 0.44 -2.12 10.11
CA ILE A 58 0.60 -3.57 10.23
C ILE A 58 2.05 -3.94 9.92
N ALA A 59 2.61 -3.43 8.82
CA ALA A 59 4.03 -3.59 8.49
C ALA A 59 4.95 -3.09 9.62
N LYS A 60 4.59 -1.96 10.26
CA LYS A 60 5.32 -1.44 11.42
C LYS A 60 5.23 -2.33 12.65
N ARG A 61 4.03 -2.82 13.00
CA ARG A 61 3.79 -3.57 14.25
C ARG A 61 4.16 -5.05 14.18
N ARG A 62 4.05 -5.67 13.01
CA ARG A 62 4.31 -7.10 12.80
C ARG A 62 5.59 -7.40 12.04
N GLY A 63 6.04 -6.47 11.21
CA GLY A 63 7.26 -6.61 10.43
C GLY A 63 8.44 -5.77 10.94
N TYR A 64 8.29 -5.07 12.06
CA TYR A 64 9.28 -4.11 12.59
C TYR A 64 9.71 -3.05 11.54
N GLY A 65 8.82 -2.75 10.60
CA GLY A 65 9.12 -1.88 9.47
C GLY A 65 9.29 -0.42 9.88
N THR A 66 10.43 0.18 9.51
CA THR A 66 10.59 1.63 9.50
C THR A 66 9.94 2.19 8.25
N ILE A 67 8.83 2.91 8.43
CA ILE A 67 8.00 3.42 7.33
C ILE A 67 8.55 4.75 6.81
N ILE A 68 8.92 4.79 5.53
CA ILE A 68 9.30 5.98 4.78
C ILE A 68 8.17 6.26 3.78
N SER A 69 7.38 7.30 4.06
CA SER A 69 6.22 7.62 3.23
C SER A 69 6.60 8.33 1.93
N HIS A 70 5.98 7.94 0.82
CA HIS A 70 6.04 8.66 -0.45
C HIS A 70 4.65 9.16 -0.85
N ASN A 71 4.62 10.22 -1.66
CA ASN A 71 3.36 10.73 -2.20
C ASN A 71 2.83 9.82 -3.31
N VAL A 72 1.52 9.74 -3.44
CA VAL A 72 0.88 9.10 -4.59
C VAL A 72 1.04 9.94 -5.85
N PRO A 73 0.89 9.34 -7.05
CA PRO A 73 0.92 10.11 -8.29
C PRO A 73 -0.07 11.29 -8.25
N PRO A 74 0.25 12.41 -8.91
CA PRO A 74 -0.62 13.57 -8.93
C PRO A 74 -1.98 13.22 -9.52
N TYR A 75 -3.05 13.63 -8.84
CA TYR A 75 -4.41 13.36 -9.27
C TYR A 75 -4.81 14.28 -10.44
N GLY A 76 -5.43 13.69 -11.47
CA GLY A 76 -6.10 14.40 -12.55
C GLY A 76 -7.61 14.16 -12.52
N ARG A 77 -8.40 15.08 -13.10
CA ARG A 77 -9.82 14.82 -13.33
C ARG A 77 -9.96 13.74 -14.41
N ALA A 78 -10.75 12.69 -14.14
CA ALA A 78 -10.96 11.59 -15.08
C ALA A 78 -11.57 12.04 -16.43
N GLY A 79 -12.33 13.13 -16.44
CA GLY A 79 -13.08 13.57 -17.61
C GLY A 79 -14.15 12.56 -18.03
N LEU A 80 -14.83 12.85 -19.15
CA LEU A 80 -15.70 11.88 -19.82
C LEU A 80 -15.06 11.50 -21.15
N TYR A 81 -15.21 10.24 -21.54
CA TYR A 81 -14.66 9.73 -22.79
C TYR A 81 -15.69 8.90 -23.56
N LYS A 82 -15.54 8.85 -24.89
CA LYS A 82 -16.38 8.07 -25.80
C LYS A 82 -17.88 8.33 -25.59
N GLN A 83 -18.66 7.28 -25.37
CA GLN A 83 -20.12 7.35 -25.23
C GLN A 83 -20.55 8.20 -24.04
N LEU A 84 -19.74 8.29 -22.97
CA LEU A 84 -20.07 9.12 -21.81
C LEU A 84 -19.99 10.61 -22.13
N ALA A 85 -19.08 11.01 -23.03
CA ALA A 85 -19.01 12.40 -23.49
C ALA A 85 -20.23 12.74 -24.35
N ALA A 86 -20.61 11.85 -25.28
CA ALA A 86 -21.82 12.04 -26.11
C ALA A 86 -23.11 12.07 -25.27
N LEU A 87 -23.21 11.20 -24.25
CA LEU A 87 -24.36 11.19 -23.34
C LEU A 87 -24.49 12.52 -22.59
N ARG A 88 -23.38 13.14 -22.17
CA ARG A 88 -23.43 14.44 -21.53
C ARG A 88 -24.03 15.50 -22.45
N GLU A 89 -23.63 15.51 -23.71
CA GLU A 89 -24.16 16.49 -24.68
C GLU A 89 -25.65 16.26 -24.95
N LEU A 90 -26.11 15.00 -25.06
CA LEU A 90 -27.54 14.69 -25.18
C LEU A 90 -28.35 15.14 -23.96
N VAL A 91 -27.81 14.96 -22.75
CA VAL A 91 -28.46 15.44 -21.52
C VAL A 91 -28.51 16.97 -21.47
N ASN A 92 -27.47 17.65 -21.96
CA ASN A 92 -27.46 19.10 -22.06
C ASN A 92 -28.52 19.59 -23.05
N GLU A 93 -28.59 19.00 -24.24
CA GLU A 93 -29.60 19.33 -25.26
C GLU A 93 -31.02 19.16 -24.73
N PHE A 94 -31.31 18.04 -24.08
CA PHE A 94 -32.61 17.79 -23.46
C PHE A 94 -32.98 18.84 -22.39
N ARG A 95 -32.00 19.34 -21.63
CA ARG A 95 -32.23 20.34 -20.58
C ARG A 95 -32.45 21.74 -21.13
N GLU A 96 -31.80 22.10 -22.23
CA GLU A 96 -31.95 23.41 -22.87
C GLU A 96 -33.23 23.53 -23.68
N ASN A 97 -33.77 22.40 -24.16
CA ASN A 97 -35.01 22.35 -24.91
C ASN A 97 -36.04 21.42 -24.23
N PRO A 98 -36.53 21.78 -23.02
CA PRO A 98 -37.65 21.07 -22.43
C PRO A 98 -38.88 21.38 -23.29
N ALA A 99 -39.40 20.35 -23.95
CA ALA A 99 -40.67 20.43 -24.69
C ALA A 99 -41.81 20.99 -23.82
#